data_AF-A0A8S4SL96-F1
#
_entry.id   AF-A0A8S4SL96-F1
#
_cell.length_a   1.000
_cell.length_b   1.000
_cell.length_c   1.000
_cell.angle_alpha   90.00
_cell.angle_beta   90.00
_cell.angle_gamma   90.00
#
_symmetry.space_group_name_H-M   'P 1'
#
loop_
_entity.id
_entity.type
_entity.pdbx_description
1 polymer ?
#
loop_
_entity_poly.entity_id
_entity_poly.type
_entity_poly.pdbx_seq_one_letter_code
_entity_poly.pdbx_strand_id
1 'polypeptide(L)'
;MWKYAVVFSAIFLIHIVDAGFQISQLKPLYKEDNITISELSTALGAAFPPCCSDIISSIACRRLQQHNPSKFLDRCATDADFSLIQCCNTCGMESAADRYELIFQAGHKSNQCFDRHGSEFCKRFLKKEDVWGKSQWSCDGSTAHLAFRICRKTCNFCRRDIYRTPLGRFEPVSCGKPPVLIPN
;
A
#
# COMPACT_ATOMS: atom_id res chain seq x y z
N MET A 1 28.43 -63.99 -0.57
CA MET A 1 27.57 -62.97 0.06
C MET A 1 28.46 -61.78 0.42
N TRP A 2 28.00 -60.56 0.11
CA TRP A 2 28.50 -59.18 0.37
C TRP A 2 29.93 -58.95 0.93
N LYS A 3 30.83 -58.24 0.22
CA LYS A 3 31.02 -56.75 0.13
C LYS A 3 31.06 -56.05 1.49
N TYR A 4 32.14 -55.32 1.79
CA TYR A 4 32.15 -53.84 2.00
C TYR A 4 33.59 -53.34 2.15
N ALA A 5 33.99 -52.44 1.27
CA ALA A 5 35.26 -51.74 1.29
C ALA A 5 35.17 -50.53 2.23
N VAL A 6 36.18 -50.37 3.07
CA VAL A 6 36.39 -49.21 3.95
C VAL A 6 37.32 -48.24 3.23
N VAL A 7 36.90 -46.99 3.05
CA VAL A 7 37.83 -45.86 2.85
C VAL A 7 37.31 -44.67 3.64
N PHE A 8 38.17 -44.19 4.56
CA PHE A 8 38.01 -43.00 5.39
C PHE A 8 38.35 -41.73 4.60
N SER A 9 37.61 -40.64 4.81
CA SER A 9 38.16 -39.28 5.02
C SER A 9 37.10 -38.21 5.30
N ALA A 10 37.45 -37.31 6.24
CA ALA A 10 37.02 -35.93 6.50
C ALA A 10 35.51 -35.64 6.72
N ILE A 11 35.04 -35.36 7.94
CA ILE A 11 35.13 -34.12 8.76
C ILE A 11 34.41 -32.89 8.15
N PHE A 12 33.38 -32.46 8.89
CA PHE A 12 32.83 -31.11 9.13
C PHE A 12 31.56 -30.59 8.43
N LEU A 13 30.61 -30.26 9.33
CA LEU A 13 29.72 -29.09 9.41
C LEU A 13 28.41 -29.05 8.61
N ILE A 14 27.33 -29.29 9.36
CA ILE A 14 26.11 -28.48 9.50
C ILE A 14 25.79 -27.56 8.31
N HIS A 15 24.78 -27.93 7.52
CA HIS A 15 24.04 -26.99 6.69
C HIS A 15 22.71 -26.63 7.35
N ILE A 16 22.67 -25.41 7.90
CA ILE A 16 21.47 -24.64 8.20
C ILE A 16 20.82 -24.29 6.85
N VAL A 17 19.51 -24.54 6.74
CA VAL A 17 18.73 -24.20 5.56
C VAL A 17 18.29 -22.74 5.70
N ASP A 18 19.14 -21.81 5.25
CA ASP A 18 18.76 -20.41 5.05
C ASP A 18 18.29 -20.21 3.61
N ALA A 19 16.99 -19.99 3.43
CA ALA A 19 16.42 -19.49 2.20
C ALA A 19 16.74 -17.99 2.05
N GLY A 20 18.00 -17.69 1.76
CA GLY A 20 18.46 -16.36 1.36
C GLY A 20 18.05 -16.06 -0.07
N PHE A 21 16.99 -15.25 -0.23
CA PHE A 21 16.68 -14.59 -1.49
C PHE A 21 17.81 -13.60 -1.81
N GLN A 22 18.66 -13.94 -2.78
CA GLN A 22 19.80 -13.14 -3.22
C GLN A 22 19.33 -11.80 -3.82
N ILE A 23 19.35 -10.74 -3.00
CA ILE A 23 19.33 -9.35 -3.43
C ILE A 23 20.78 -8.97 -3.76
N SER A 24 21.28 -9.42 -4.90
CA SER A 24 22.55 -8.93 -5.42
C SER A 24 22.38 -8.69 -6.93
N GLN A 25 22.80 -7.50 -7.38
CA GLN A 25 22.71 -6.94 -8.75
C GLN A 25 21.59 -5.92 -9.07
N LEU A 26 21.10 -5.14 -8.10
CA LEU A 26 20.47 -3.84 -8.41
C LEU A 26 21.52 -2.73 -8.28
N LYS A 27 22.26 -2.47 -9.38
CA LYS A 27 23.01 -1.22 -9.55
C LYS A 27 22.00 -0.06 -9.69
N PRO A 28 22.31 1.14 -9.17
CA PRO A 28 21.40 2.28 -9.25
C PRO A 28 21.43 2.81 -10.68
N LEU A 29 20.36 2.54 -11.43
CA LEU A 29 20.17 3.04 -12.78
C LEU A 29 18.85 3.82 -12.79
N TYR A 30 18.85 4.97 -12.11
CA TYR A 30 17.80 5.97 -12.30
C TYR A 30 18.14 6.76 -13.56
N LYS A 31 17.62 6.26 -14.69
CA LYS A 31 17.27 7.09 -15.83
C LYS A 31 15.75 6.98 -15.94
N GLU A 32 15.09 8.13 -15.91
CA GLU A 32 13.64 8.28 -15.94
C GLU A 32 13.01 7.53 -17.13
N ASP A 33 12.52 6.32 -16.90
CA ASP A 33 11.62 5.64 -17.81
C ASP A 33 10.34 5.33 -17.05
N ASN A 34 9.30 6.16 -17.27
CA ASN A 34 7.92 6.02 -16.75
C ASN A 34 7.31 4.61 -16.91
N ILE A 35 7.94 3.74 -17.69
CA ILE A 35 7.59 2.36 -17.98
C ILE A 35 7.78 1.46 -16.75
N THR A 36 8.85 1.63 -15.96
CA THR A 36 9.16 0.75 -14.81
C THR A 36 8.24 0.97 -13.61
N ILE A 37 7.79 2.20 -13.35
CA ILE A 37 6.84 2.50 -12.27
C ILE A 37 5.43 1.99 -12.61
N SER A 38 5.03 2.05 -13.88
CA SER A 38 3.77 1.49 -14.37
C SER A 38 3.73 -0.04 -14.21
N GLU A 39 4.81 -0.73 -14.56
CA GLU A 39 4.93 -2.18 -14.40
C GLU A 39 4.96 -2.60 -12.92
N LEU A 40 5.68 -1.86 -12.08
CA LEU A 40 5.70 -2.07 -10.63
C LEU A 40 4.33 -1.81 -10.00
N SER A 41 3.61 -0.76 -10.44
CA SER A 41 2.24 -0.49 -10.00
C SER A 41 1.25 -1.58 -10.43
N THR A 42 1.45 -2.12 -11.64
CA THR A 42 0.60 -3.19 -12.19
C THR A 42 0.86 -4.52 -11.48
N ALA A 43 2.12 -4.81 -11.13
CA ALA A 43 2.50 -6.03 -10.41
C ALA A 43 2.19 -5.99 -8.91
N LEU A 44 2.33 -4.82 -8.25
CA LEU A 44 2.13 -4.69 -6.81
C LEU A 44 0.71 -4.34 -6.39
N GLY A 45 -0.17 -3.95 -7.31
CA GLY A 45 -1.56 -3.64 -7.00
C GLY A 45 -1.79 -2.31 -6.27
N ALA A 46 -0.76 -1.61 -5.77
CA ALA A 46 -0.79 -0.18 -5.44
C ALA A 46 0.65 0.32 -5.32
N ALA A 47 1.14 1.07 -6.32
CA ALA A 47 2.45 1.70 -6.25
C ALA A 47 2.49 2.96 -5.39
N PHE A 48 1.33 3.62 -5.21
CA PHE A 48 1.29 4.97 -4.63
C PHE A 48 0.28 5.07 -3.48
N PRO A 49 0.56 5.90 -2.47
CA PRO A 49 -0.42 6.22 -1.44
C PRO A 49 -1.67 6.90 -2.04
N PRO A 50 -2.85 6.74 -1.41
CA PRO A 50 -3.98 7.57 -1.78
C PRO A 50 -3.69 9.05 -1.49
N CYS A 51 -4.33 9.94 -2.23
CA CYS A 51 -4.29 11.36 -1.92
C CYS A 51 -5.01 11.66 -0.60
N CYS A 52 -4.56 12.72 0.09
CA CYS A 52 -5.10 13.20 1.34
C CYS A 52 -5.91 14.48 1.11
N SER A 53 -7.24 14.42 1.22
CA SER A 53 -8.09 15.62 1.14
C SER A 53 -9.37 15.44 1.96
N ASP A 54 -10.14 16.53 2.11
CA ASP A 54 -11.46 16.46 2.74
C ASP A 54 -12.52 16.21 1.67
N ILE A 55 -12.65 14.97 1.20
CA ILE A 55 -13.55 14.62 0.07
C ILE A 55 -15.03 14.89 0.39
N ILE A 56 -15.44 14.83 1.66
CA ILE A 56 -16.81 15.19 2.07
C ILE A 56 -16.99 16.70 2.33
N SER A 57 -16.02 17.52 1.92
CA SER A 57 -15.81 18.95 2.21
C SER A 57 -15.16 19.25 3.56
N SER A 58 -14.26 20.24 3.55
CA SER A 58 -13.60 20.72 4.76
C SER A 58 -14.58 21.35 5.76
N ILE A 59 -15.69 21.92 5.27
CA ILE A 59 -16.76 22.46 6.12
C ILE A 59 -17.45 21.32 6.89
N ALA A 60 -17.77 20.21 6.22
CA ALA A 60 -18.39 19.06 6.89
C ALA A 60 -17.43 18.44 7.91
N CYS A 61 -16.16 18.27 7.57
CA CYS A 61 -15.16 17.74 8.50
C CYS A 61 -14.98 18.63 9.73
N ARG A 62 -14.90 19.96 9.56
CA ARG A 62 -14.87 20.90 10.69
C ARG A 62 -16.13 20.84 11.55
N ARG A 63 -17.31 20.71 10.95
CA ARG A 63 -18.57 20.55 11.71
C ARG A 63 -18.57 19.26 12.52
N LEU A 64 -18.10 18.15 11.96
CA LEU A 64 -17.96 16.88 12.68
C LEU A 64 -16.98 17.02 13.86
N GLN A 65 -15.85 17.69 13.64
CA GLN A 65 -14.86 17.95 14.67
C GLN A 65 -15.41 18.82 15.80
N GLN A 66 -16.13 19.89 15.48
CA GLN A 66 -16.74 20.80 16.46
C GLN A 66 -17.87 20.13 17.24
N HIS A 67 -18.68 19.32 16.57
CA HIS A 67 -19.82 18.65 17.20
C HIS A 67 -19.40 17.59 18.23
N ASN A 68 -18.37 16.80 17.93
CA ASN A 68 -17.81 15.83 18.88
C ASN A 68 -16.31 15.61 18.62
N PRO A 69 -15.42 16.40 19.26
CA PRO A 69 -13.99 16.34 19.03
C PRO A 69 -13.38 14.98 19.31
N SER A 70 -13.76 14.34 20.41
CA SER A 70 -13.22 13.03 20.80
C SER A 70 -13.56 11.94 19.80
N LYS A 71 -14.82 11.88 19.35
CA LYS A 71 -15.24 10.92 18.32
C LYS A 71 -14.59 11.21 16.97
N PHE A 72 -14.38 12.48 16.63
CA PHE A 72 -13.68 12.86 15.41
C PHE A 72 -12.23 12.37 15.43
N LEU A 73 -11.50 12.63 16.53
CA LEU A 73 -10.11 12.20 16.69
C LEU A 73 -9.98 10.67 16.73
N ASP A 74 -10.90 9.98 17.40
CA ASP A 74 -10.97 8.51 17.40
C ASP A 74 -11.08 7.96 15.96
N ARG A 75 -11.97 8.54 15.14
CA ARG A 75 -12.09 8.14 13.74
C ARG A 75 -10.86 8.51 12.91
N CYS A 76 -10.19 9.63 13.19
CA CYS A 76 -8.90 9.93 12.56
C CYS A 76 -7.84 8.87 12.91
N ALA A 77 -7.89 8.25 14.09
CA ALA A 77 -6.93 7.23 14.49
C ALA A 77 -7.27 5.82 13.97
N THR A 78 -8.55 5.49 13.81
CA THR A 78 -9.00 4.09 13.66
C THR A 78 -9.72 3.76 12.36
N ASP A 79 -10.34 4.74 11.70
CA ASP A 79 -11.13 4.56 10.48
C ASP A 79 -10.32 5.00 9.26
N ALA A 80 -9.88 4.02 8.45
CA ALA A 80 -9.01 4.28 7.31
C ALA A 80 -9.65 5.19 6.27
N ASP A 81 -10.94 5.01 5.98
CA ASP A 81 -11.63 5.84 4.99
C ASP A 81 -11.78 7.27 5.53
N PHE A 82 -12.12 7.42 6.81
CA PHE A 82 -12.28 8.72 7.41
C PHE A 82 -10.96 9.50 7.50
N SER A 83 -9.94 8.83 8.05
CA SER A 83 -8.63 9.39 8.38
C SER A 83 -7.79 9.78 7.17
N LEU A 84 -7.88 8.99 6.10
CA LEU A 84 -6.96 9.09 4.97
C LEU A 84 -7.64 9.65 3.71
N ILE A 85 -8.99 9.64 3.65
CA ILE A 85 -9.72 10.03 2.44
C ILE A 85 -10.85 11.03 2.69
N GLN A 86 -11.73 10.81 3.66
CA GLN A 86 -12.94 11.66 3.80
C GLN A 86 -12.63 13.00 4.46
N CYS A 87 -11.82 13.00 5.52
CA CYS A 87 -11.45 14.16 6.31
C CYS A 87 -9.95 14.26 6.55
N CYS A 88 -9.14 13.78 5.60
CA CYS A 88 -7.71 13.60 5.82
C CYS A 88 -6.98 14.90 6.16
N ASN A 89 -7.33 15.98 5.47
CA ASN A 89 -6.70 17.27 5.69
C ASN A 89 -7.10 17.84 7.06
N THR A 90 -8.38 17.74 7.42
CA THR A 90 -8.86 18.16 8.76
C THR A 90 -8.30 17.28 9.89
N CYS A 91 -8.06 15.99 9.67
CA CYS A 91 -7.34 15.12 10.61
C CYS A 91 -5.84 15.47 10.74
N GLY A 92 -5.31 16.28 9.82
CA GLY A 92 -3.90 16.68 9.72
C GLY A 92 -3.24 16.06 8.49
N MET A 93 -2.94 16.87 7.47
CA MET A 93 -2.29 16.37 6.26
C MET A 93 -0.88 15.84 6.53
N GLU A 94 -0.08 16.57 7.30
CA GLU A 94 1.33 16.24 7.57
C GLU A 94 1.50 14.90 8.29
N SER A 95 0.57 14.55 9.18
CA SER A 95 0.59 13.28 9.93
C SER A 95 -0.15 12.14 9.23
N ALA A 96 -0.63 12.32 7.99
CA ALA A 96 -1.38 11.28 7.28
C ALA A 96 -0.54 10.01 7.06
N ALA A 97 0.76 10.14 6.78
CA ALA A 97 1.67 9.01 6.64
C ALA A 97 1.79 8.20 7.95
N ASP A 98 1.87 8.88 9.10
CA ASP A 98 1.96 8.22 10.41
C ASP A 98 0.66 7.53 10.79
N ARG A 99 -0.49 8.19 10.53
CA ARG A 99 -1.80 7.56 10.74
C ARG A 99 -1.99 6.33 9.87
N TYR A 100 -1.54 6.40 8.60
CA TYR A 100 -1.56 5.26 7.70
C TYR A 100 -0.80 4.07 8.27
N GLU A 101 0.43 4.33 8.72
CA GLU A 101 1.30 3.32 9.29
C GLU A 101 0.69 2.65 10.52
N LEU A 102 0.05 3.43 11.40
CA LEU A 102 -0.64 2.92 12.58
C LEU A 102 -1.86 2.08 12.22
N ILE A 103 -2.70 2.56 11.30
CA ILE A 103 -3.92 1.87 10.85
C ILE A 103 -3.58 0.51 10.21
N PHE A 104 -2.48 0.45 9.45
CA PHE A 104 -2.02 -0.76 8.77
C PHE A 104 -0.80 -1.39 9.45
N GLN A 105 -0.60 -1.16 10.75
CA GLN A 105 0.47 -1.77 11.54
C GLN A 105 0.50 -3.30 11.40
N ALA A 106 -0.69 -3.92 11.40
CA ALA A 106 -0.87 -5.36 11.26
C ALA A 106 -0.87 -5.85 9.80
N GLY A 107 -0.57 -4.96 8.85
CA GLY A 107 -0.59 -5.23 7.42
C GLY A 107 -1.95 -5.76 6.94
N HIS A 108 -1.92 -6.87 6.20
CA HIS A 108 -3.11 -7.57 5.73
C HIS A 108 -4.01 -8.15 6.84
N LYS A 109 -3.54 -8.20 8.09
CA LYS A 109 -4.34 -8.62 9.26
C LYS A 109 -5.04 -7.44 9.95
N SER A 110 -4.83 -6.20 9.49
CA SER A 110 -5.57 -5.04 10.00
C SER A 110 -7.08 -5.23 9.78
N ASN A 111 -7.90 -4.82 10.76
CA ASN A 111 -9.35 -4.77 10.61
C ASN A 111 -9.79 -3.76 9.53
N GLN A 112 -8.92 -2.82 9.18
CA GLN A 112 -9.11 -1.90 8.06
C GLN A 112 -8.62 -2.50 6.73
N CYS A 113 -8.11 -3.74 6.67
CA CYS A 113 -7.71 -4.37 5.41
C CYS A 113 -8.83 -5.23 4.80
N PHE A 114 -9.74 -4.60 4.06
CA PHE A 114 -10.82 -5.32 3.39
C PHE A 114 -11.25 -4.65 2.09
N ASP A 115 -11.90 -5.44 1.22
CA ASP A 115 -12.56 -4.94 0.02
C ASP A 115 -14.04 -4.65 0.33
N ARG A 116 -14.48 -3.41 0.13
CA ARG A 116 -15.86 -2.98 0.44
C ARG A 116 -16.91 -3.68 -0.42
N HIS A 117 -16.56 -3.97 -1.67
CA HIS A 117 -17.46 -4.62 -2.65
C HIS A 117 -17.20 -6.14 -2.81
N GLY A 118 -16.35 -6.72 -1.96
CA GLY A 118 -15.98 -8.13 -2.03
C GLY A 118 -14.89 -8.44 -3.07
N SER A 119 -14.29 -9.62 -2.92
CA SER A 119 -13.11 -10.02 -3.70
C SER A 119 -13.38 -10.18 -5.19
N GLU A 120 -14.53 -10.71 -5.58
CA GLU A 120 -14.83 -10.96 -7.00
C GLU A 120 -15.03 -9.67 -7.80
N PHE A 121 -15.68 -8.67 -7.19
CA PHE A 121 -15.75 -7.33 -7.78
C PHE A 121 -14.35 -6.74 -7.93
N CYS A 122 -13.53 -6.83 -6.87
CA CYS A 122 -12.22 -6.20 -6.87
C CYS A 122 -11.19 -6.87 -7.78
N LYS A 123 -11.30 -8.18 -8.01
CA LYS A 123 -10.52 -8.88 -9.04
C LYS A 123 -10.82 -8.35 -10.45
N ARG A 124 -12.10 -8.14 -10.77
CA ARG A 124 -12.52 -7.53 -12.05
C ARG A 124 -12.07 -6.09 -12.16
N PHE A 125 -12.20 -5.32 -11.08
CA PHE A 125 -11.72 -3.94 -10.97
C PHE A 125 -10.21 -3.84 -11.25
N LEU A 126 -9.39 -4.72 -10.66
CA LEU A 126 -7.96 -4.80 -10.91
C LEU A 126 -7.66 -5.08 -12.39
N LYS A 127 -8.39 -6.00 -13.01
CA LYS A 127 -8.21 -6.36 -14.43
C LYS A 127 -8.79 -5.37 -15.44
N LYS A 128 -9.45 -4.29 -14.97
CA LYS A 128 -10.22 -3.36 -15.81
C LYS A 128 -11.31 -4.06 -16.64
N GLU A 129 -11.80 -5.19 -16.14
CA GLU A 129 -12.88 -5.97 -16.74
C GLU A 129 -14.23 -5.39 -16.28
N ASP A 130 -14.88 -4.60 -17.13
CA ASP A 130 -16.26 -4.17 -16.92
C ASP A 130 -17.15 -4.68 -18.07
N VAL A 131 -18.41 -4.95 -17.75
CA VAL A 131 -19.43 -5.52 -18.66
C VAL A 131 -19.78 -4.52 -19.76
N TRP A 132 -19.58 -3.23 -19.52
CA TRP A 132 -20.01 -2.14 -20.41
C TRP A 132 -18.85 -1.40 -21.10
N GLY A 133 -17.59 -1.82 -20.92
CA GLY A 133 -16.41 -1.22 -21.54
C GLY A 133 -15.11 -1.44 -20.76
N LYS A 134 -13.98 -0.87 -21.22
CA LYS A 134 -12.75 -0.85 -20.42
C LYS A 134 -12.91 0.17 -19.29
N SER A 135 -12.89 -0.28 -18.04
CA SER A 135 -12.93 0.63 -16.88
C SER A 135 -11.74 1.59 -16.91
N GLN A 136 -12.01 2.88 -16.74
CA GLN A 136 -10.96 3.90 -16.57
C GLN A 136 -10.33 3.86 -15.17
N TRP A 137 -10.93 3.11 -14.23
CA TRP A 137 -10.51 3.06 -12.84
C TRP A 137 -9.96 1.67 -12.50
N SER A 138 -8.81 1.66 -11.84
CA SER A 138 -8.14 0.45 -11.38
C SER A 138 -7.21 0.78 -10.20
N CYS A 139 -6.33 -0.16 -9.86
CA CYS A 139 -5.33 -0.01 -8.82
C CYS A 139 -3.99 0.59 -9.31
N ASP A 140 -3.96 1.14 -10.53
CA ASP A 140 -2.76 1.68 -11.21
C ASP A 140 -2.27 3.03 -10.67
N GLY A 141 -2.82 3.50 -9.55
CA GLY A 141 -2.43 4.75 -8.90
C GLY A 141 -3.17 6.00 -9.39
N SER A 142 -3.67 6.02 -10.64
CA SER A 142 -4.37 7.19 -11.21
C SER A 142 -5.58 7.62 -10.37
N THR A 143 -6.30 6.64 -9.84
CA THR A 143 -7.44 6.81 -8.93
C THR A 143 -7.21 6.13 -7.59
N ALA A 144 -6.00 6.25 -7.02
CA ALA A 144 -5.61 5.56 -5.79
C ALA A 144 -6.61 5.77 -4.63
N HIS A 145 -7.17 6.97 -4.46
CA HIS A 145 -8.16 7.25 -3.42
C HIS A 145 -9.48 6.47 -3.59
N LEU A 146 -9.92 6.24 -4.82
CA LEU A 146 -11.11 5.45 -5.12
C LEU A 146 -10.82 3.96 -4.91
N ALA A 147 -9.71 3.48 -5.46
CA ALA A 147 -9.24 2.11 -5.30
C ALA A 147 -9.05 1.74 -3.83
N PHE A 148 -8.50 2.65 -3.02
CA PHE A 148 -8.34 2.50 -1.58
C PHE A 148 -9.68 2.33 -0.83
N ARG A 149 -10.74 3.02 -1.26
CA ARG A 149 -12.07 2.95 -0.61
C ARG A 149 -12.85 1.69 -1.00
N ILE A 150 -12.66 1.21 -2.22
CA ILE A 150 -13.48 0.14 -2.82
C ILE A 150 -12.78 -1.22 -2.68
N CYS A 151 -11.49 -1.28 -3.04
CA CYS A 151 -10.73 -2.51 -3.25
C CYS A 151 -9.40 -2.50 -2.50
N ARG A 152 -9.39 -1.97 -1.27
CA ARG A 152 -8.18 -1.75 -0.47
C ARG A 152 -7.29 -2.99 -0.37
N LYS A 153 -7.88 -4.16 -0.15
CA LYS A 153 -7.14 -5.40 0.05
C LYS A 153 -6.63 -5.96 -1.27
N THR A 154 -7.49 -6.03 -2.29
CA THR A 154 -7.11 -6.54 -3.61
C THR A 154 -6.09 -5.64 -4.30
N CYS A 155 -6.23 -4.32 -4.16
CA CYS A 155 -5.25 -3.33 -4.60
C CYS A 155 -4.08 -3.18 -3.61
N ASN A 156 -3.84 -4.13 -2.71
CA ASN A 156 -2.64 -4.16 -1.87
C ASN A 156 -2.31 -2.85 -1.09
N PHE A 157 -3.33 -2.06 -0.73
CA PHE A 157 -3.14 -0.86 0.09
C PHE A 157 -2.89 -1.21 1.56
N CYS A 158 -3.08 -2.45 1.98
CA CYS A 158 -2.88 -2.82 3.38
C CYS A 158 -1.40 -2.89 3.82
N ARG A 159 -0.45 -2.61 2.92
CA ARG A 159 0.98 -2.61 3.27
C ARG A 159 1.31 -1.40 4.12
N ARG A 160 2.08 -1.62 5.18
CA ARG A 160 2.49 -0.57 6.13
C ARG A 160 3.45 0.46 5.51
N ASP A 161 4.23 0.06 4.52
CA ASP A 161 5.36 0.78 3.96
C ASP A 161 5.00 1.71 2.78
N ILE A 162 3.71 1.91 2.49
CA ILE A 162 3.27 2.65 1.29
C ILE A 162 3.77 4.10 1.23
N TYR A 163 3.92 4.77 2.38
CA TYR A 163 4.51 6.12 2.44
C TYR A 163 6.03 6.10 2.63
N ARG A 164 6.61 5.00 3.12
CA ARG A 164 8.03 4.88 3.52
C ARG A 164 8.60 3.60 2.92
N THR A 165 8.99 3.69 1.65
CA THR A 165 9.52 2.57 0.89
C THR A 165 11.04 2.46 1.04
N PRO A 166 11.66 1.32 0.69
CA PRO A 166 13.12 1.23 0.62
C PRO A 166 13.77 2.24 -0.32
N LEU A 167 13.04 2.73 -1.33
CA LEU A 167 13.55 3.66 -2.35
C LEU A 167 13.45 5.14 -1.92
N GLY A 168 12.68 5.44 -0.88
CA GLY A 168 12.36 6.81 -0.50
C GLY A 168 11.00 6.92 0.19
N ARG A 169 10.57 8.16 0.41
CA ARG A 169 9.27 8.48 1.03
C ARG A 169 8.35 9.22 0.09
N PHE A 170 7.06 8.95 0.20
CA PHE A 170 6.02 9.78 -0.39
C PHE A 170 5.53 10.80 0.64
N GLU A 171 5.27 12.03 0.21
CA GLU A 171 4.58 13.01 1.04
C GLU A 171 3.06 12.91 0.83
N PRO A 172 2.24 13.10 1.88
CA PRO A 172 0.80 13.25 1.71
C PRO A 172 0.48 14.47 0.84
N VAL A 173 -0.18 14.25 -0.29
CA VAL A 173 -0.56 15.31 -1.23
C VAL A 173 -2.08 15.41 -1.36
N SER A 174 -2.57 16.63 -1.65
CA SER A 174 -3.97 16.85 -2.00
C SER A 174 -4.39 16.08 -3.24
N CYS A 175 -5.66 15.69 -3.32
CA CYS A 175 -6.22 15.05 -4.50
C CYS A 175 -6.12 15.96 -5.73
N GLY A 176 -5.81 15.37 -6.89
CA GLY A 176 -5.51 16.10 -8.12
C GLY A 176 -4.03 16.46 -8.29
N LYS A 177 -3.19 16.28 -7.26
CA LYS A 177 -1.74 16.32 -7.39
C LYS A 177 -1.18 14.89 -7.52
N PRO A 178 -0.21 14.66 -8.41
CA PRO A 178 0.45 13.37 -8.49
C PRO A 178 1.29 13.12 -7.23
N PRO A 179 1.39 11.87 -6.76
CA PRO A 179 2.31 11.49 -5.70
C PRO A 179 3.76 11.65 -6.18
N VAL A 180 4.63 12.20 -5.32
CA VAL A 180 6.06 12.40 -5.61
C VAL A 180 6.88 11.58 -4.63
N LEU A 181 7.79 10.75 -5.15
CA LEU A 181 8.75 10.00 -4.36
C LEU A 181 9.97 10.88 -4.09
N ILE A 182 10.28 11.09 -2.82
CA ILE A 182 11.50 11.74 -2.36
C ILE A 182 12.50 10.64 -2.00
N PRO A 183 13.62 10.49 -2.74
CA PRO A 183 14.64 9.50 -2.42
C PRO A 183 15.22 9.68 -1.02
N ASN A 184 15.73 8.59 -0.43
CA ASN A 184 16.45 8.61 0.84
C ASN A 184 17.83 9.25 0.73
#